data_AF-A0A3D2X7M5-F1
#
_entry.id   AF-A0A3D2X7M5-F1
#
_cell.length_a   1.000
_cell.length_b   1.000
_cell.length_c   1.000
_cell.angle_alpha   90.00
_cell.angle_beta   90.00
_cell.angle_gamma   90.00
#
_symmetry.space_group_name_H-M   'P 1'
#
loop_
_entity.id
_entity.type
_entity.pdbx_description
1 polymer ?
#
loop_
_entity_poly.entity_id
_entity_poly.type
_entity_poly.pdbx_seq_one_letter_code
_entity_poly.pdbx_strand_id
1 'polypeptide(L)'
;SFARYNYYESLLGGFGPEYSNRYLCQGKDIAIKICQYDVAEEHYERIKEKLDYYGKTKTRYNILSVLTYPLKKQVELPDTHTCISFMLELLELNNNITINKLETMLSKSVIYEGNLSNRLSYVAALDEDEFFVRKKRLDIWRKNCLYYYWLFATLVRLHI
;
A
#
# COMPACT_ATOMS: atom_id res chain seq x y z
N SER A 1 4.24 3.63 -1.58
CA SER A 1 3.01 2.83 -1.61
C SER A 1 2.37 2.80 -0.23
N PHE A 2 1.13 2.29 -0.11
CA PHE A 2 0.53 1.95 1.17
C PHE A 2 0.76 0.47 1.48
N ALA A 3 1.58 0.17 2.48
CA ALA A 3 1.98 -1.19 2.82
C ALA A 3 2.23 -1.34 4.32
N ARG A 4 2.48 -2.58 4.76
CA ARG A 4 2.93 -2.86 6.13
C ARG A 4 4.33 -2.31 6.33
N TYR A 5 4.64 -1.84 7.53
CA TYR A 5 5.99 -1.37 7.87
C TYR A 5 6.95 -2.50 8.22
N ASN A 6 6.43 -3.69 8.57
CA ASN A 6 7.25 -4.83 8.95
C ASN A 6 6.60 -6.14 8.50
N TYR A 7 7.42 -7.10 8.09
CA TYR A 7 6.98 -8.41 7.60
C TYR A 7 6.22 -9.21 8.67
N TYR A 8 6.67 -9.13 9.93
CA TYR A 8 6.09 -9.86 11.06
C TYR A 8 4.94 -9.13 11.76
N GLU A 9 4.60 -7.91 11.34
CA GLU A 9 3.53 -7.09 11.91
C GLU A 9 2.43 -6.86 10.86
N SER A 10 1.31 -7.58 10.98
CA SER A 10 0.24 -7.54 9.98
C SER A 10 -0.62 -6.26 10.03
N LEU A 11 -0.63 -5.55 11.16
CA LEU A 11 -1.59 -4.49 11.47
C LEU A 11 -1.01 -3.09 11.34
N LEU A 12 0.31 -2.96 11.34
CA LEU A 12 0.99 -1.68 11.32
C LEU A 12 1.53 -1.41 9.92
N GLY A 13 0.98 -0.37 9.30
CA GLY A 13 1.33 0.05 7.96
C GLY A 13 0.80 1.44 7.67
N GLY A 14 1.20 1.96 6.52
CA GLY A 14 0.81 3.27 6.04
C GLY A 14 1.56 3.60 4.75
N PHE A 15 1.60 4.89 4.41
CA PHE A 15 2.40 5.34 3.28
C PHE A 15 3.90 5.23 3.58
N GLY A 16 4.66 4.76 2.59
CA GLY A 16 6.11 4.70 2.68
C GLY A 16 6.76 4.29 1.37
N PRO A 17 8.09 4.40 1.25
CA PRO A 17 8.82 3.89 0.11
C PRO A 17 8.70 2.37 0.02
N GLU A 18 8.74 1.90 -1.22
CA GLU A 18 8.74 0.48 -1.57
C GLU A 18 10.11 0.11 -2.11
N TYR A 19 10.68 -0.97 -1.58
CA TYR A 19 12.02 -1.43 -1.95
C TYR A 19 11.94 -2.81 -2.59
N SER A 20 12.65 -2.99 -3.70
CA SER A 20 12.67 -4.25 -4.46
C SER A 20 13.13 -5.45 -3.64
N ASN A 21 14.08 -5.24 -2.72
CA ASN A 21 14.58 -6.26 -1.80
C ASN A 21 13.48 -6.86 -0.90
N ARG A 22 12.40 -6.13 -0.58
CA ARG A 22 11.24 -6.64 0.18
C ARG A 22 10.48 -7.73 -0.58
N TYR A 23 10.58 -7.75 -1.91
CA TYR A 23 9.86 -8.67 -2.79
C TYR A 23 10.69 -9.87 -3.23
N LEU A 24 12.01 -9.80 -3.10
CA LEU A 24 12.90 -10.95 -3.25
C LEU A 24 12.78 -11.83 -2.00
N CYS A 25 11.66 -12.56 -1.88
CA CYS A 25 11.30 -13.35 -0.72
C CYS A 25 12.33 -14.47 -0.50
N GLN A 26 13.37 -14.20 0.30
CA GLN A 26 14.46 -15.14 0.58
C GLN A 26 15.16 -15.63 -0.70
N GLY A 27 15.38 -14.72 -1.67
CA GLY A 27 16.02 -15.05 -2.95
C GLY A 27 15.09 -15.67 -4.00
N LYS A 28 13.78 -15.82 -3.69
CA LYS A 28 12.79 -16.14 -4.72
C LYS A 28 12.43 -14.90 -5.50
N ASP A 29 12.72 -14.97 -6.79
CA ASP A 29 12.29 -13.98 -7.76
C ASP A 29 10.77 -13.99 -7.89
N ILE A 30 10.19 -12.83 -8.17
CA ILE A 30 8.74 -12.68 -8.34
C ILE A 30 8.41 -12.18 -9.74
N ALA A 31 7.31 -12.68 -10.29
CA ALA A 31 6.76 -12.14 -11.52
C ALA A 31 6.08 -10.80 -11.21
N ILE A 32 6.45 -9.77 -11.97
CA ILE A 32 5.87 -8.44 -11.90
C ILE A 32 5.33 -8.03 -13.26
N LYS A 33 4.38 -7.10 -13.22
CA LYS A 33 3.84 -6.40 -14.38
C LYS A 33 3.97 -4.91 -14.11
N ILE A 34 4.63 -4.19 -15.00
CA ILE A 34 4.75 -2.73 -14.95
C ILE A 34 3.87 -2.17 -16.06
N CYS A 35 2.91 -1.34 -15.65
CA CYS A 35 2.02 -0.65 -16.57
C CYS A 35 2.38 0.84 -16.59
N GLN A 36 2.38 1.44 -17.77
CA GLN A 36 2.42 2.88 -17.95
C GLN A 36 0.99 3.40 -18.03
N TYR A 37 0.69 4.50 -17.35
CA TYR A 37 -0.62 5.14 -17.42
C TYR A 37 -0.42 6.60 -17.81
N ASP A 38 -0.85 6.95 -19.02
CA ASP A 38 -0.68 8.30 -19.54
C ASP A 38 -1.71 9.23 -18.88
N VAL A 39 -1.21 10.32 -18.32
CA VAL A 39 -2.01 11.36 -17.65
C VAL A 39 -1.66 12.72 -18.24
N ALA A 40 -2.60 13.65 -18.21
CA ALA A 40 -2.32 15.05 -18.54
C ALA A 40 -1.34 15.65 -17.50
N GLU A 41 -0.55 16.64 -17.92
CA GLU A 41 0.44 17.30 -17.05
C GLU A 41 -0.18 17.82 -15.75
N GLU A 42 -1.37 18.43 -15.83
CA GLU A 42 -2.09 18.92 -14.65
C GLU A 42 -2.45 17.80 -13.66
N HIS A 43 -2.80 16.62 -14.15
CA HIS A 43 -3.08 15.45 -13.31
C HIS A 43 -1.80 14.88 -12.71
N TYR A 44 -0.71 14.87 -13.48
CA TYR A 44 0.60 14.48 -12.98
C TYR A 44 1.07 15.36 -11.82
N GLU A 45 0.90 16.68 -11.92
CA GLU A 45 1.22 17.60 -10.82
C GLU A 45 0.38 17.32 -9.57
N ARG A 46 -0.94 17.09 -9.72
CA ARG A 46 -1.80 16.67 -8.61
C ARG A 46 -1.33 15.36 -7.97
N ILE A 47 -0.87 14.39 -8.76
CA ILE A 47 -0.30 13.14 -8.24
C ILE A 47 0.94 13.44 -7.39
N LYS A 48 1.86 14.31 -7.84
CA LYS A 48 3.04 14.70 -7.07
C LYS A 48 2.67 15.38 -5.75
N GLU A 49 1.73 16.32 -5.78
CA GLU A 49 1.24 17.02 -4.58
C GLU A 49 0.67 16.04 -3.56
N LYS A 50 -0.14 15.07 -4.02
CA LYS A 50 -0.66 14.00 -3.15
C LYS A 50 0.46 13.14 -2.57
N LEU A 51 1.44 12.74 -3.38
CA LEU A 51 2.58 11.95 -2.91
C LEU A 51 3.41 12.69 -1.85
N ASP A 52 3.63 14.00 -2.03
CA ASP A 52 4.31 14.85 -1.05
C ASP A 52 3.50 14.99 0.25
N TYR A 53 2.17 15.21 0.13
CA TYR A 53 1.26 15.23 1.27
C TYR A 53 1.34 13.93 2.08
N TYR A 54 1.23 12.78 1.42
CA TYR A 54 1.31 11.47 2.07
C TYR A 54 2.70 11.17 2.63
N GLY A 55 3.77 11.71 2.01
CA GLY A 55 5.14 11.60 2.52
C GLY A 55 5.36 12.37 3.82
N LYS A 56 4.65 13.49 4.01
CA LYS A 56 4.73 14.35 5.21
C LYS A 56 3.75 13.94 6.31
N THR A 57 2.66 13.26 5.97
CA THR A 57 1.60 12.88 6.90
C THR A 57 1.72 11.43 7.36
N LYS A 58 1.47 11.18 8.65
CA LYS A 58 1.40 9.82 9.19
C LYS A 58 0.05 9.17 8.89
N THR A 59 -0.12 8.70 7.65
CA THR A 59 -1.32 7.97 7.22
C THR A 59 -1.25 6.49 7.59
N ARG A 60 -2.42 5.88 7.79
CA ARG A 60 -2.52 4.49 8.26
C ARG A 60 -2.99 3.57 7.15
N TYR A 61 -2.53 2.33 7.20
CA TYR A 61 -3.05 1.27 6.34
C TYR A 61 -4.45 0.84 6.81
N ASN A 62 -5.41 0.77 5.89
CA ASN A 62 -6.79 0.37 6.20
C ASN A 62 -6.92 -1.16 6.29
N ILE A 63 -6.59 -1.72 7.45
CA ILE A 63 -6.64 -3.17 7.67
C ILE A 63 -8.09 -3.71 7.65
N LEU A 64 -9.07 -2.92 8.10
CA LEU A 64 -10.47 -3.36 8.09
C LEU A 64 -10.98 -3.57 6.67
N SER A 65 -10.65 -2.66 5.75
CA SER A 65 -10.99 -2.84 4.35
C SER A 65 -10.33 -4.09 3.74
N VAL A 66 -9.12 -4.46 4.18
CA VAL A 66 -8.47 -5.70 3.72
C VAL A 66 -9.15 -6.95 4.29
N LEU A 67 -9.48 -6.95 5.57
CA LEU A 67 -10.15 -8.07 6.23
C LEU A 67 -11.56 -8.30 5.69
N THR A 68 -12.25 -7.23 5.27
CA THR A 68 -13.60 -7.29 4.72
C THR A 68 -13.64 -7.39 3.19
N TYR A 69 -12.48 -7.34 2.53
CA TYR A 69 -12.36 -7.48 1.07
C TYR A 69 -13.02 -8.77 0.51
N PRO A 70 -12.88 -9.96 1.13
CA PRO A 70 -13.57 -11.17 0.66
C PRO A 70 -15.10 -11.06 0.68
N LEU A 71 -15.64 -10.23 1.58
CA LEU A 71 -17.07 -9.95 1.69
C LEU A 71 -17.54 -8.86 0.70
N LYS A 72 -16.66 -8.41 -0.20
CA LYS A 72 -16.88 -7.29 -1.13
C LYS A 72 -17.34 -6.00 -0.43
N LYS A 73 -17.00 -5.85 0.86
CA LYS A 73 -17.26 -4.64 1.63
C LYS A 73 -15.97 -3.84 1.69
N GLN A 74 -16.05 -2.56 1.33
CA GLN A 74 -15.00 -1.60 1.60
C GLN A 74 -15.44 -0.77 2.81
N VAL A 75 -14.69 -0.88 3.90
CA VAL A 75 -14.94 -0.05 5.10
C VAL A 75 -14.06 1.18 4.97
N GLU A 76 -14.66 2.31 4.64
CA GLU A 76 -13.96 3.59 4.62
C GLU A 76 -13.70 4.05 6.06
N LEU A 77 -12.42 4.22 6.39
CA LEU A 77 -12.00 4.82 7.65
C LEU A 77 -11.24 6.13 7.33
N PRO A 78 -11.49 7.22 8.08
CA PRO A 78 -10.80 8.49 7.87
C PRO A 78 -9.27 8.33 7.90
N ASP A 79 -8.58 9.03 7.01
CA ASP A 79 -7.11 9.08 6.91
C ASP A 79 -6.43 7.70 6.75
N THR A 80 -7.14 6.74 6.13
CA THR A 80 -6.61 5.41 5.86
C THR A 80 -6.77 4.98 4.42
N HIS A 81 -5.78 4.27 3.90
CA HIS A 81 -5.82 3.70 2.56
C HIS A 81 -5.29 2.28 2.52
N THR A 82 -5.80 1.48 1.60
CA THR A 82 -5.15 0.26 1.13
C THR A 82 -4.26 0.59 -0.07
N CYS A 83 -3.39 -0.34 -0.47
CA CYS A 83 -2.60 -0.17 -1.70
C CYS A 83 -3.49 0.10 -2.92
N ILE A 84 -4.62 -0.60 -3.04
CA ILE A 84 -5.55 -0.40 -4.16
C ILE A 84 -6.34 0.89 -4.05
N SER A 85 -6.91 1.22 -2.89
CA SER A 85 -7.71 2.45 -2.77
C SER A 85 -6.86 3.69 -2.99
N PHE A 86 -5.60 3.66 -2.54
CA PHE A 86 -4.62 4.69 -2.84
C PHE A 86 -4.33 4.81 -4.34
N MET A 87 -4.09 3.69 -5.04
CA MET A 87 -3.87 3.70 -6.49
C MET A 87 -5.09 4.24 -7.25
N LEU A 88 -6.30 3.84 -6.88
CA LEU A 88 -7.53 4.35 -7.50
C LEU A 88 -7.69 5.86 -7.29
N GLU A 89 -7.34 6.36 -6.10
CA GLU A 89 -7.38 7.79 -5.79
C GLU A 89 -6.34 8.61 -6.57
N LEU A 90 -5.13 8.08 -6.77
CA LEU A 90 -4.11 8.72 -7.60
C LEU A 90 -4.54 8.78 -9.07
N LEU A 91 -5.16 7.70 -9.55
CA LEU A 91 -5.62 7.58 -10.93
C LEU A 91 -6.97 8.26 -11.19
N GLU A 92 -7.58 8.90 -10.19
CA GLU A 92 -8.92 9.51 -10.25
C GLU A 92 -10.00 8.51 -10.75
N LEU A 93 -9.85 7.24 -10.35
CA LEU A 93 -10.75 6.15 -10.71
C LEU A 93 -11.79 5.87 -9.61
N ASN A 94 -12.88 5.21 -9.99
CA ASN A 94 -13.94 4.82 -9.06
C ASN A 94 -13.40 3.86 -7.97
N ASN A 95 -13.66 4.17 -6.70
CA ASN A 95 -13.22 3.40 -5.53
C ASN A 95 -13.72 1.94 -5.50
N ASN A 96 -14.80 1.61 -6.24
CA ASN A 96 -15.37 0.27 -6.31
C ASN A 96 -14.62 -0.70 -7.26
N ILE A 97 -13.54 -0.26 -7.89
CA ILE A 97 -12.75 -1.11 -8.79
C ILE A 97 -11.91 -2.11 -7.97
N THR A 98 -12.02 -3.40 -8.30
CA THR A 98 -11.21 -4.46 -7.69
C THR A 98 -9.83 -4.56 -8.34
N ILE A 99 -8.89 -5.23 -7.68
CA ILE A 99 -7.51 -5.35 -8.19
C ILE A 99 -7.46 -6.03 -9.56
N ASN A 100 -8.25 -7.09 -9.75
CA ASN A 100 -8.33 -7.81 -11.03
C ASN A 100 -8.89 -6.93 -12.15
N LYS A 101 -9.87 -6.07 -11.81
CA LYS A 101 -10.45 -5.14 -12.78
C LYS A 101 -9.47 -4.05 -13.14
N LEU A 102 -8.74 -3.50 -12.15
CA LEU A 102 -7.67 -2.54 -12.38
C LEU A 102 -6.57 -3.13 -13.25
N GLU A 103 -6.13 -4.36 -12.97
CA GLU A 103 -5.15 -5.07 -13.79
C GLU A 103 -5.64 -5.25 -15.23
N THR A 104 -6.90 -5.66 -15.42
CA THR A 104 -7.49 -5.81 -16.75
C THR A 104 -7.51 -4.48 -17.50
N MET A 105 -7.87 -3.37 -16.83
CA MET A 105 -7.87 -2.04 -17.43
C MET A 105 -6.46 -1.61 -17.86
N LEU A 106 -5.45 -1.88 -17.03
CA LEU A 106 -4.06 -1.52 -17.28
C LEU A 106 -3.32 -2.51 -18.22
N SER A 107 -3.92 -3.67 -18.53
CA SER A 107 -3.30 -4.71 -19.35
C SER A 107 -2.86 -4.24 -20.74
N LYS A 108 -3.54 -3.25 -21.32
CA LYS A 108 -3.19 -2.68 -22.63
C LYS A 108 -1.97 -1.77 -22.60
N SER A 109 -1.54 -1.36 -21.42
CA SER A 109 -0.46 -0.40 -21.21
C SER A 109 0.73 -1.03 -20.50
N VAL A 110 0.87 -2.36 -20.58
CA VAL A 110 1.98 -3.10 -20.02
C VAL A 110 3.26 -2.78 -20.80
N ILE A 111 4.25 -2.25 -20.11
CA ILE A 111 5.59 -1.96 -20.66
C ILE A 111 6.63 -2.99 -20.24
N TYR A 112 6.29 -3.86 -19.28
CA TYR A 112 7.12 -4.97 -18.85
C TYR A 112 6.28 -6.03 -18.14
N GLU A 113 6.52 -7.29 -18.48
CA GLU A 113 5.99 -8.44 -17.76
C GLU A 113 7.08 -9.49 -17.67
N GLY A 114 7.38 -9.94 -16.46
CA GLY A 114 8.47 -10.88 -16.20
C GLY A 114 9.03 -10.76 -14.80
N ASN A 115 10.20 -11.34 -14.58
CA ASN A 115 10.82 -11.41 -13.28
C ASN A 115 11.30 -10.04 -12.77
N LEU A 116 11.16 -9.78 -11.47
CA LEU A 116 11.65 -8.56 -10.82
C LEU A 116 13.18 -8.47 -10.90
N SER A 117 13.91 -9.59 -10.82
CA SER A 117 15.37 -9.62 -10.89
C SER A 117 15.94 -8.88 -12.11
N ASN A 118 15.30 -9.02 -13.26
CA ASN A 118 15.68 -8.37 -14.52
C ASN A 118 15.48 -6.85 -14.52
N ARG A 119 14.79 -6.31 -13.51
CA ARG A 119 14.51 -4.87 -13.33
C ARG A 119 15.14 -4.30 -12.06
N LEU A 120 15.92 -5.08 -11.31
CA LEU A 120 16.55 -4.62 -10.06
C LEU A 120 17.45 -3.39 -10.24
N SER A 121 18.03 -3.18 -11.43
CA SER A 121 18.81 -1.98 -11.75
C SER A 121 18.00 -0.68 -11.74
N TYR A 122 16.67 -0.74 -11.93
CA TYR A 122 15.78 0.42 -11.93
C TYR A 122 15.20 0.74 -10.54
N VAL A 123 15.19 -0.23 -9.62
CA VAL A 123 14.62 -0.05 -8.29
C VAL A 123 15.76 0.04 -7.31
N ALA A 124 16.07 1.27 -6.88
CA ALA A 124 17.19 1.56 -6.00
C ALA A 124 17.29 0.53 -4.86
N ALA A 125 18.36 -0.28 -4.91
CA ALA A 125 18.75 -1.14 -3.80
C ALA A 125 19.33 -0.22 -2.72
N LEU A 126 18.45 0.40 -1.94
CA LEU A 126 18.84 1.15 -0.76
C LEU A 126 18.77 0.24 0.46
N ASP A 127 19.71 0.48 1.38
CA ASP A 127 20.14 -0.27 2.56
C ASP A 127 19.09 -1.06 3.36
N GLU A 128 19.60 -1.90 4.26
CA GLU A 128 18.87 -2.68 5.28
C GLU A 128 17.70 -1.92 5.91
N ASP A 129 16.56 -2.02 5.27
CA ASP A 129 15.31 -1.59 5.84
C ASP A 129 14.89 -2.57 6.95
N GLU A 130 14.43 -2.04 8.07
CA GLU A 130 13.97 -2.82 9.23
C GLU A 130 12.73 -3.70 8.95
N PHE A 131 12.25 -3.73 7.70
CA PHE A 131 11.09 -4.50 7.27
C PHE A 131 11.17 -5.98 7.68
N PHE A 132 12.36 -6.60 7.61
CA PHE A 132 12.57 -7.99 8.03
C PHE A 132 13.13 -8.15 9.46
N VAL A 133 13.37 -7.05 10.17
CA VAL A 133 13.88 -7.10 11.56
C VAL A 133 12.75 -7.55 12.49
N ARG A 134 12.98 -8.63 13.25
CA ARG A 134 12.02 -9.07 14.27
C ARG A 134 12.07 -8.12 15.47
N LYS A 135 10.96 -7.43 15.71
CA LYS A 135 10.79 -6.57 16.89
C LYS A 135 10.37 -7.39 18.11
N LYS A 136 10.65 -6.90 19.32
CA LYS A 136 10.28 -7.57 20.58
C LYS A 136 8.76 -7.67 20.67
N ARG A 137 8.23 -8.84 21.04
CA ARG A 137 6.78 -9.12 21.10
C ARG A 137 6.00 -8.09 21.94
N LEU A 138 6.59 -7.60 23.04
CA LEU A 138 5.97 -6.60 23.90
C LEU A 138 5.77 -5.26 23.20
N ASP A 139 6.74 -4.81 22.39
CA ASP A 139 6.65 -3.53 21.67
C ASP A 139 5.61 -3.60 20.57
N ILE A 140 5.57 -4.74 19.85
CA ILE A 140 4.54 -5.03 18.85
C ILE A 140 3.15 -5.02 19.50
N TRP A 141 3.00 -5.73 20.62
CA TRP A 141 1.73 -5.83 21.34
C TRP A 141 1.23 -4.47 21.80
N ARG A 142 2.10 -3.64 22.40
CA ARG A 142 1.77 -2.26 22.81
C ARG A 142 1.27 -1.42 21.64
N LYS A 143 1.99 -1.44 20.51
CA LYS A 143 1.58 -0.68 19.31
C LYS A 143 0.25 -1.18 18.73
N ASN A 144 0.04 -2.49 18.72
CA ASN A 144 -1.22 -3.08 18.26
C ASN A 144 -2.38 -2.71 19.20
N CYS A 145 -2.21 -2.73 20.51
CA CYS A 145 -3.24 -2.30 21.47
C CYS A 145 -3.65 -0.84 21.24
N LEU A 146 -2.68 0.06 21.03
CA LEU A 146 -2.95 1.46 20.68
C LEU A 146 -3.72 1.59 19.37
N TYR A 147 -3.37 0.77 18.37
CA TYR A 147 -4.09 0.72 17.10
C TYR A 147 -5.53 0.24 17.28
N TYR A 148 -5.76 -0.84 18.03
CA TYR A 148 -7.10 -1.36 18.30
C TYR A 148 -7.95 -0.38 19.09
N TYR A 149 -7.38 0.30 20.08
CA TYR A 149 -8.06 1.36 20.82
C TYR A 149 -8.50 2.49 19.88
N TRP A 150 -7.60 2.99 19.03
CA TRP A 150 -7.93 4.01 18.03
C TRP A 150 -9.00 3.53 17.06
N LEU A 151 -8.91 2.27 16.59
CA LEU A 151 -9.86 1.69 15.67
C LEU A 151 -11.25 1.59 16.30
N PHE A 152 -11.33 1.06 17.52
CA PHE A 152 -12.57 0.95 18.27
C PHE A 152 -13.19 2.33 18.53
N ALA A 153 -12.40 3.30 19.00
CA ALA A 153 -12.86 4.67 19.22
C ALA A 153 -13.39 5.33 17.94
N THR A 154 -12.72 5.09 16.79
CA THR A 154 -13.16 5.57 15.47
C THR A 154 -14.47 4.92 15.06
N LEU A 155 -14.61 3.60 15.19
CA LEU A 155 -15.84 2.87 14.85
C LEU A 155 -17.02 3.33 15.72
N VAL A 156 -16.81 3.53 17.02
CA VAL A 156 -17.84 4.05 17.93
C VAL A 156 -18.30 5.44 17.49
N ARG A 157 -17.37 6.33 17.12
CA ARG A 157 -17.71 7.69 16.61
C ARG A 157 -18.45 7.68 15.27
N LEU A 158 -18.29 6.64 14.46
CA LEU A 158 -18.97 6.52 13.17
C LEU A 158 -20.37 5.85 13.30
N HIS A 159 -20.70 5.28 14.46
CA HIS A 159 -21.95 4.55 14.72
C HIS A 159 -22.77 5.14 15.89
N ILE A 160 -22.37 6.30 16.40
CA ILE A 160 -23.14 7.22 17.27
C ILE A 160 -23.34 8.50 16.47
#